data_AF-A0A7R8W9C2-F1
#
_entry.id   AF-A0A7R8W9C2-F1
#
_cell.length_a   1.000
_cell.length_b   1.000
_cell.length_c   1.000
_cell.angle_alpha   90.00
_cell.angle_beta   90.00
_cell.angle_gamma   90.00
#
_symmetry.space_group_name_H-M   'P 1'
#
loop_
_entity.id
_entity.type
_entity.pdbx_description
1 polymer ?
#
loop_
_entity_poly.entity_id
_entity_poly.type
_entity_poly.pdbx_seq_one_letter_code
_entity_poly.pdbx_strand_id
1 'polypeptide(L)'
;MQLNILTVFLAAVAGVAQSTLDLLAHDRQKLSVYENQCDPPFKAVDGGYCYFLAYNVMKSDWHGAQLICSWLHPGGKLAEFETLAELIEATIFLSFDNSSYEWAPQGPWIGAIEVGDSNEFVWASTNASIQDTNWSASKPNSPTSGDGVVLDASNSFEWIDMSNNTSLSFLCETEPNPPPTIMGCPEGFFRLGESCYAVFDDTLLNWNDAQMFCASLVADGRLVELETAEEIQLLTHHLATNGYDCNI
;
A
#
# COMPACT_ATOMS: atom_id res chain seq x y z
N MET A 1 10.83 -36.40 40.18
CA MET A 1 9.79 -37.28 39.62
C MET A 1 9.30 -36.60 38.35
N GLN A 2 9.32 -37.30 37.22
CA GLN A 2 9.18 -36.77 35.87
C GLN A 2 7.79 -36.18 35.55
N LEU A 3 7.81 -35.15 34.69
CA LEU A 3 6.85 -34.65 33.70
C LEU A 3 5.34 -34.65 33.99
N ASN A 4 4.72 -33.47 33.82
CA ASN A 4 3.69 -33.30 32.79
C ASN A 4 3.66 -31.86 32.28
N ILE A 5 4.10 -31.73 31.03
CA ILE A 5 4.04 -30.53 30.21
C ILE A 5 2.63 -30.53 29.59
N LEU A 6 1.75 -29.62 30.04
CA LEU A 6 0.53 -29.23 29.34
C LEU A 6 0.68 -27.77 28.91
N THR A 7 1.26 -27.61 27.74
CA THR A 7 0.80 -26.67 26.71
C THR A 7 -0.41 -25.80 26.93
N VAL A 8 -0.15 -24.50 26.84
CA VAL A 8 -1.16 -23.45 26.64
C VAL A 8 -0.86 -22.75 25.33
N PHE A 9 -1.68 -22.94 24.30
CA PHE A 9 -1.36 -22.42 22.99
C PHE A 9 -1.84 -20.95 22.71
N LEU A 10 -0.99 -20.05 22.18
CA LEU A 10 -1.32 -18.69 21.70
C LEU A 10 -1.30 -18.49 20.18
N ALA A 11 -2.41 -17.96 19.67
CA ALA A 11 -2.46 -17.29 18.39
C ALA A 11 -2.96 -15.84 18.54
N ALA A 12 -2.49 -14.91 17.69
CA ALA A 12 -2.65 -13.47 17.86
C ALA A 12 -2.98 -12.69 16.56
N VAL A 13 -4.12 -11.97 16.46
CA VAL A 13 -4.39 -10.77 15.59
C VAL A 13 -5.53 -9.93 16.24
N ALA A 14 -5.64 -8.58 16.15
CA ALA A 14 -6.08 -7.59 17.19
C ALA A 14 -7.37 -6.68 17.19
N GLY A 15 -8.49 -6.85 17.93
CA GLY A 15 -9.67 -5.91 17.95
C GLY A 15 -11.14 -6.41 17.70
N VAL A 16 -12.13 -5.71 18.30
CA VAL A 16 -13.44 -6.17 18.85
C VAL A 16 -14.64 -5.32 18.35
N ALA A 17 -15.90 -5.78 18.51
CA ALA A 17 -17.14 -4.98 18.39
C ALA A 17 -17.93 -4.91 19.73
N GLN A 18 -18.63 -3.79 20.01
CA GLN A 18 -19.93 -3.82 20.72
C GLN A 18 -20.75 -2.51 20.58
N SER A 19 -21.66 -2.55 19.60
CA SER A 19 -23.03 -2.04 19.52
C SER A 19 -23.48 -0.73 20.22
N THR A 20 -24.02 0.17 19.38
CA THR A 20 -24.98 1.29 19.58
C THR A 20 -24.47 2.74 19.39
N LEU A 21 -23.24 2.90 18.89
CA LEU A 21 -22.74 4.17 18.30
C LEU A 21 -22.24 4.00 16.83
N ASP A 22 -22.65 2.90 16.18
CA ASP A 22 -21.96 2.36 14.99
C ASP A 22 -22.30 3.03 13.65
N LEU A 23 -23.24 3.99 13.61
CA LEU A 23 -23.59 4.66 12.35
C LEU A 23 -22.82 5.97 12.09
N LEU A 24 -22.10 6.51 13.09
CA LEU A 24 -21.32 7.76 12.92
C LEU A 24 -19.81 7.58 13.17
N ALA A 25 -19.38 6.43 13.71
CA ALA A 25 -17.97 6.12 13.93
C ALA A 25 -17.30 5.42 12.72
N HIS A 26 -18.08 4.69 11.91
CA HIS A 26 -17.58 4.00 10.71
C HIS A 26 -17.01 4.98 9.66
N ASP A 27 -17.62 6.16 9.49
CA ASP A 27 -17.14 7.16 8.53
C ASP A 27 -15.78 7.77 8.92
N ARG A 28 -15.54 8.03 10.21
CA ARG A 28 -14.25 8.57 10.67
C ARG A 28 -13.11 7.55 10.58
N GLN A 29 -13.40 6.28 10.83
CA GLN A 29 -12.40 5.22 10.74
C GLN A 29 -12.01 4.95 9.28
N LYS A 30 -12.99 4.98 8.36
CA LYS A 30 -12.75 4.89 6.92
C LYS A 30 -11.87 6.06 6.41
N LEU A 31 -12.14 7.28 6.87
CA LEU A 31 -11.31 8.47 6.56
C LEU A 31 -9.86 8.34 7.06
N SER A 32 -9.62 7.78 8.25
CA SER A 32 -8.24 7.61 8.79
C SER A 32 -7.43 6.48 8.14
N VAL A 33 -8.08 5.53 7.46
CA VAL A 33 -7.43 4.44 6.72
C VAL A 33 -6.89 4.95 5.39
N TYR A 34 -7.59 5.87 4.72
CA TYR A 34 -7.11 6.51 3.48
C TYR A 34 -5.98 7.54 3.71
N GLU A 35 -5.90 8.14 4.90
CA GLU A 35 -4.91 9.18 5.21
C GLU A 35 -3.46 8.66 5.36
N ASN A 36 -3.27 7.33 5.48
CA ASN A 36 -1.96 6.68 5.68
C ASN A 36 -1.61 5.63 4.61
N GLN A 37 -2.36 5.59 3.51
CA GLN A 37 -2.17 4.57 2.46
C GLN A 37 -0.93 4.84 1.60
N CYS A 38 -0.42 6.06 1.61
CA CYS A 38 0.79 6.43 0.87
C CYS A 38 1.74 7.19 1.78
N ASP A 39 3.04 6.90 1.67
CA ASP A 39 4.05 7.69 2.35
C ASP A 39 4.13 9.09 1.73
N PRO A 40 4.20 10.17 2.54
CA PRO A 40 4.45 11.50 2.01
C PRO A 40 5.74 11.53 1.16
N PRO A 41 5.75 12.25 0.01
CA PRO A 41 4.75 13.22 -0.42
C PRO A 41 3.62 12.65 -1.31
N PHE A 42 3.54 11.34 -1.49
CA PHE A 42 2.54 10.70 -2.35
C PHE A 42 1.16 10.79 -1.71
N LYS A 43 0.13 10.89 -2.56
CA LYS A 43 -1.27 10.96 -2.16
C LYS A 43 -2.02 9.75 -2.74
N ALA A 44 -2.90 9.17 -1.94
CA ALA A 44 -3.73 8.04 -2.33
C ALA A 44 -4.87 8.46 -3.26
N VAL A 45 -5.25 7.56 -4.17
CA VAL A 45 -6.48 7.62 -4.97
C VAL A 45 -7.32 6.37 -4.68
N ASP A 46 -8.63 6.42 -4.92
CA ASP A 46 -9.60 5.39 -4.54
C ASP A 46 -9.26 3.97 -5.08
N GLY A 47 -8.47 3.87 -6.15
CA GLY A 47 -7.94 2.61 -6.70
C GLY A 47 -6.77 1.97 -5.94
N GLY A 48 -6.27 2.59 -4.86
CA GLY A 48 -5.12 2.08 -4.11
C GLY A 48 -3.75 2.42 -4.73
N TYR A 49 -3.71 3.40 -5.63
CA TYR A 49 -2.49 3.91 -6.24
C TYR A 49 -1.99 5.15 -5.49
N CYS A 50 -0.67 5.30 -5.41
CA CYS A 50 -0.03 6.44 -4.77
C CYS A 50 0.68 7.30 -5.82
N TYR A 51 0.24 8.54 -5.97
CA TYR A 51 0.82 9.46 -6.95
C TYR A 51 1.40 10.73 -6.30
N PHE A 52 2.45 11.25 -6.91
CA PHE A 52 3.02 12.56 -6.60
C PHE A 52 3.31 13.33 -7.88
N LEU A 53 2.69 14.50 -8.04
CA LEU A 53 2.99 15.41 -9.14
C LEU A 53 4.16 16.32 -8.75
N ALA A 54 5.31 16.16 -9.42
CA ALA A 54 6.45 17.04 -9.27
C ALA A 54 6.39 18.19 -10.30
N TYR A 55 6.34 19.43 -9.82
CA TYR A 55 6.17 20.63 -10.65
C TYR A 55 7.11 21.77 -10.19
N ASN A 56 7.03 22.93 -10.85
CA ASN A 56 7.84 24.13 -10.56
C ASN A 56 9.35 23.86 -10.49
N VAL A 57 9.93 23.95 -9.29
CA VAL A 57 11.38 23.80 -9.05
C VAL A 57 11.87 22.37 -9.22
N MET A 58 10.95 21.40 -9.30
CA MET A 58 11.31 19.99 -9.50
C MET A 58 11.38 19.60 -10.97
N LYS A 59 10.99 20.45 -11.93
CA LYS A 59 10.98 20.11 -13.36
C LYS A 59 12.32 19.54 -13.81
N SER A 60 12.27 18.47 -14.60
CA SER A 60 13.47 17.76 -15.05
C SER A 60 13.26 17.16 -16.43
N ASP A 61 14.36 16.75 -17.06
CA ASP A 61 14.31 15.85 -18.21
C ASP A 61 13.80 14.46 -17.78
N TRP A 62 13.49 13.58 -18.73
CA TRP A 62 12.88 12.29 -18.43
C TRP A 62 13.75 11.42 -17.50
N HIS A 63 15.06 11.40 -17.73
CA HIS A 63 16.00 10.60 -16.94
C HIS A 63 16.12 11.14 -15.51
N GLY A 64 16.25 12.46 -15.36
CA GLY A 64 16.28 13.11 -14.07
C GLY A 64 14.97 12.97 -13.31
N ALA A 65 13.83 13.00 -14.01
CA ALA A 65 12.52 12.76 -13.43
C ALA A 65 12.40 11.35 -12.82
N GLN A 66 12.82 10.32 -13.57
CA GLN A 66 12.89 8.95 -13.08
C GLN A 66 13.76 8.83 -11.82
N LEU A 67 14.94 9.45 -11.81
CA LEU A 67 15.83 9.47 -10.65
C LEU A 67 15.22 10.16 -9.44
N ILE A 68 14.48 11.25 -9.65
CA ILE A 68 13.79 11.97 -8.56
C ILE A 68 12.69 11.10 -7.96
N CYS A 69 11.85 10.44 -8.77
CA CYS A 69 10.82 9.54 -8.26
C CYS A 69 11.42 8.42 -7.37
N SER A 70 12.52 7.82 -7.82
CA SER A 70 13.23 6.80 -7.04
C SER A 70 13.93 7.34 -5.79
N TRP A 71 14.26 8.64 -5.75
CA TRP A 71 14.78 9.29 -4.56
C TRP A 71 13.69 9.65 -3.54
N LEU A 72 12.47 9.94 -4.01
CA LEU A 72 11.34 10.32 -3.15
C LEU A 72 10.80 9.15 -2.33
N HIS A 73 10.85 7.92 -2.84
CA HIS A 73 10.35 6.74 -2.13
C HIS A 73 11.02 5.44 -2.57
N PRO A 74 11.26 4.47 -1.66
CA PRO A 74 11.70 3.13 -2.02
C PRO A 74 10.64 2.38 -2.85
N GLY A 75 10.84 2.33 -4.16
CA GLY A 75 9.85 1.79 -5.11
C GLY A 75 9.23 2.87 -6.00
N GLY A 76 9.54 4.14 -5.73
CA GLY A 76 9.11 5.26 -6.56
C GLY A 76 9.68 5.20 -7.98
N LYS A 77 8.81 5.38 -8.97
CA LYS A 77 9.14 5.47 -10.39
C LYS A 77 8.24 6.49 -11.08
N LEU A 78 8.55 6.87 -12.32
CA LEU A 78 7.57 7.57 -13.14
C LEU A 78 6.33 6.69 -13.32
N ALA A 79 5.16 7.32 -13.42
CA ALA A 79 3.88 6.61 -13.50
C ALA A 79 3.77 5.74 -14.75
N GLU A 80 3.32 4.50 -14.60
CA GLU A 80 3.16 3.52 -15.67
C GLU A 80 1.74 2.95 -15.59
N PHE A 81 1.09 2.77 -16.74
CA PHE A 81 -0.32 2.39 -16.77
C PHE A 81 -0.49 1.05 -17.50
N GLU A 82 -0.52 -0.03 -16.74
CA GLU A 82 -0.78 -1.38 -17.26
C GLU A 82 -2.27 -1.62 -17.51
N THR A 83 -3.15 -0.86 -16.83
CA THR A 83 -4.60 -0.97 -16.98
C THR A 83 -5.27 0.38 -17.25
N LEU A 84 -6.44 0.35 -17.91
CA LEU A 84 -7.28 1.54 -18.06
C LEU A 84 -7.73 2.11 -16.71
N ALA A 85 -7.85 1.28 -15.68
CA ALA A 85 -8.17 1.74 -14.34
C ALA A 85 -7.07 2.64 -13.77
N GLU A 86 -5.81 2.23 -13.87
CA GLU A 86 -4.65 3.04 -13.44
C GLU A 86 -4.61 4.40 -14.12
N LEU A 87 -4.78 4.41 -15.45
CA LEU A 87 -4.83 5.64 -16.23
C LEU A 87 -5.96 6.57 -15.74
N ILE A 88 -7.16 6.04 -15.53
CA ILE A 88 -8.30 6.82 -15.02
C ILE A 88 -7.97 7.43 -13.66
N GLU A 89 -7.48 6.63 -12.70
CA GLU A 89 -7.15 7.12 -11.35
C GLU A 89 -6.05 8.20 -11.37
N ALA A 90 -5.03 8.05 -12.22
CA ALA A 90 -3.99 9.06 -12.41
C ALA A 90 -4.55 10.38 -12.97
N THR A 91 -5.44 10.31 -13.98
CA THR A 91 -6.06 11.53 -14.54
C THR A 91 -6.99 12.22 -13.55
N ILE A 92 -7.70 11.45 -12.73
CA ILE A 92 -8.53 11.96 -11.63
C ILE A 92 -7.64 12.69 -10.62
N PHE A 93 -6.54 12.07 -10.18
CA PHE A 93 -5.56 12.69 -9.29
C PHE A 93 -5.06 14.04 -9.84
N LEU A 94 -4.64 14.07 -11.11
CA LEU A 94 -4.17 15.28 -11.78
C LEU A 94 -5.24 16.36 -11.91
N SER A 95 -6.52 15.98 -12.03
CA SER A 95 -7.63 16.93 -12.11
C SER A 95 -7.97 17.60 -10.77
N PHE A 96 -7.70 16.92 -9.65
CA PHE A 96 -7.95 17.44 -8.31
C PHE A 96 -6.77 18.23 -7.73
N ASP A 97 -5.55 18.00 -8.21
CA ASP A 97 -4.41 18.82 -7.82
C ASP A 97 -4.51 20.21 -8.47
N ASN A 98 -5.16 21.13 -7.74
CA ASN A 98 -5.35 22.53 -8.12
C ASN A 98 -4.03 23.34 -8.04
N SER A 99 -2.87 22.68 -8.07
CA SER A 99 -1.61 23.32 -8.42
C SER A 99 -1.79 23.89 -9.81
N SER A 100 -2.16 25.17 -9.87
CA SER A 100 -2.37 25.92 -11.10
C SER A 100 -1.24 25.58 -12.06
N TYR A 101 -1.55 24.77 -13.08
CA TYR A 101 -0.67 24.49 -14.19
C TYR A 101 -0.16 25.84 -14.68
N GLU A 102 1.05 26.22 -14.28
CA GLU A 102 1.71 27.41 -14.79
C GLU A 102 2.10 27.07 -16.24
N TRP A 103 1.10 27.20 -17.11
CA TRP A 103 1.13 27.46 -18.55
C TRP A 103 2.02 26.57 -19.44
N ALA A 104 2.51 25.42 -18.99
CA ALA A 104 3.01 24.41 -19.92
C ALA A 104 1.80 23.68 -20.55
N PRO A 105 1.58 23.78 -21.88
CA PRO A 105 0.54 22.98 -22.54
C PRO A 105 0.84 21.48 -22.45
N GLN A 106 2.12 21.12 -22.28
CA GLN A 106 2.58 19.76 -22.03
C GLN A 106 2.42 19.45 -20.54
N GLY A 107 1.75 18.34 -20.21
CA GLY A 107 1.65 17.86 -18.84
C GLY A 107 2.85 17.01 -18.42
N PRO A 108 2.70 16.18 -17.37
CA PRO A 108 3.83 15.50 -16.76
C PRO A 108 4.40 14.40 -17.64
N TRP A 109 5.72 14.19 -17.54
CA TRP A 109 6.35 12.94 -17.96
C TRP A 109 5.72 11.74 -17.23
N ILE A 110 5.61 10.64 -17.96
CA ILE A 110 5.26 9.31 -17.46
C ILE A 110 6.37 8.31 -17.81
N GLY A 111 6.29 7.10 -17.27
CA GLY A 111 7.33 6.07 -17.35
C GLY A 111 7.45 5.39 -18.72
N ALA A 112 6.78 5.90 -19.75
CA ALA A 112 6.92 5.40 -21.11
C ALA A 112 8.09 6.07 -21.84
N ILE A 113 8.90 5.25 -22.51
CA ILE A 113 10.04 5.69 -23.33
C ILE A 113 10.14 4.88 -24.61
N GLU A 114 10.57 5.52 -25.69
CA GLU A 114 10.84 4.88 -26.96
C GLU A 114 12.08 3.98 -26.87
N VAL A 115 11.99 2.79 -27.47
CA VAL A 115 13.10 1.84 -27.55
C VAL A 115 13.67 1.82 -28.97
N GLY A 116 14.94 2.21 -29.10
CA GLY A 116 15.62 2.25 -30.39
C GLY A 116 15.08 3.35 -31.30
N ASP A 117 14.96 3.06 -32.60
CA ASP A 117 14.50 3.97 -33.64
C ASP A 117 13.20 3.44 -34.33
N SER A 118 12.35 2.75 -33.56
CA SER A 118 11.19 2.01 -34.11
C SER A 118 9.83 2.67 -33.89
N ASN A 119 9.74 3.83 -33.22
CA ASN A 119 8.48 4.39 -32.69
C ASN A 119 7.71 3.38 -31.80
N GLU A 120 8.43 2.45 -31.17
CA GLU A 120 7.87 1.50 -30.21
C GLU A 120 8.20 1.96 -28.79
N PHE A 121 7.20 1.91 -27.92
CA PHE A 121 7.30 2.41 -26.56
C PHE A 121 7.18 1.27 -25.56
N VAL A 122 7.94 1.39 -24.47
CA VAL A 122 7.91 0.46 -23.34
C VAL A 122 7.72 1.21 -22.04
N TRP A 123 7.17 0.52 -21.05
CA TRP A 123 7.27 0.93 -19.65
C TRP A 123 8.70 0.72 -19.14
N ALA A 124 9.31 1.77 -18.63
CA ALA A 124 10.73 1.79 -18.26
C ALA A 124 11.07 0.81 -17.13
N SER A 125 10.15 0.51 -16.23
CA SER A 125 10.40 -0.36 -15.09
C SER A 125 10.38 -1.85 -15.47
N THR A 126 9.54 -2.25 -16.43
CA THR A 126 9.32 -3.65 -16.80
C THR A 126 9.84 -4.01 -18.20
N ASN A 127 10.20 -3.02 -19.01
CA ASN A 127 10.39 -3.13 -20.47
C ASN A 127 9.18 -3.76 -21.19
N ALA A 128 7.99 -3.71 -20.59
CA ALA A 128 6.78 -4.22 -21.22
C ALA A 128 6.41 -3.32 -22.41
N SER A 129 6.15 -3.95 -23.56
CA SER A 129 5.68 -3.24 -24.75
C SER A 129 4.27 -2.70 -24.53
N ILE A 130 4.07 -1.43 -24.87
CA ILE A 130 2.78 -0.77 -24.76
C ILE A 130 1.93 -1.11 -25.99
N GLN A 131 0.86 -1.87 -25.79
CA GLN A 131 -0.04 -2.34 -26.86
C GLN A 131 -1.35 -1.54 -26.90
N ASP A 132 -1.92 -1.23 -25.73
CA ASP A 132 -3.08 -0.36 -25.58
C ASP A 132 -2.59 1.05 -25.22
N THR A 133 -2.94 2.04 -26.04
CA THR A 133 -2.36 3.38 -25.96
C THR A 133 -3.44 4.45 -25.92
N ASN A 134 -3.24 5.50 -25.12
CA ASN A 134 -4.09 6.69 -25.14
C ASN A 134 -3.47 7.83 -25.97
N TRP A 135 -2.84 7.51 -27.11
CA TRP A 135 -2.15 8.50 -27.96
C TRP A 135 -3.07 9.60 -28.44
N SER A 136 -2.55 10.83 -28.46
CA SER A 136 -3.25 11.92 -29.08
C SER A 136 -3.31 11.78 -30.60
N ALA A 137 -4.25 12.48 -31.23
CA ALA A 137 -4.43 12.44 -32.66
C ALA A 137 -3.12 12.73 -33.40
N SER A 138 -2.70 11.79 -34.27
CA SER A 138 -1.46 11.84 -35.04
C SER A 138 -0.18 11.67 -34.23
N LYS A 139 -0.24 11.05 -33.04
CA LYS A 139 0.92 10.62 -32.25
C LYS A 139 1.06 9.09 -32.24
N PRO A 140 2.28 8.55 -32.04
CA PRO A 140 3.57 9.24 -31.93
C PRO A 140 4.04 9.80 -33.28
N ASN A 141 4.73 10.95 -33.29
CA ASN A 141 5.23 11.59 -34.52
C ASN A 141 6.48 12.45 -34.36
N SER A 142 7.14 12.37 -33.22
CA SER A 142 8.33 13.15 -32.95
C SER A 142 9.48 12.69 -33.86
N PRO A 143 10.29 13.64 -34.39
CA PRO A 143 11.34 13.33 -35.35
C PRO A 143 12.63 12.81 -34.70
N THR A 144 12.68 12.72 -33.37
CA THR A 144 13.82 12.27 -32.59
C THR A 144 13.63 10.83 -32.12
N SER A 145 14.73 10.13 -31.90
CA SER A 145 14.75 8.77 -31.34
C SER A 145 14.97 8.81 -29.83
N GLY A 146 14.41 7.84 -29.11
CA GLY A 146 14.53 7.73 -27.66
C GLY A 146 13.61 8.71 -26.93
N ASP A 147 12.48 9.06 -27.53
CA ASP A 147 11.57 10.05 -26.97
C ASP A 147 10.83 9.56 -25.73
N GLY A 148 10.52 10.50 -24.84
CA GLY A 148 9.69 10.25 -23.67
C GLY A 148 8.23 10.57 -23.95
N VAL A 149 7.34 10.09 -23.09
CA VAL A 149 5.90 10.35 -23.20
C VAL A 149 5.41 11.26 -22.08
N VAL A 150 4.58 12.25 -22.45
CA VAL A 150 3.85 13.12 -21.51
C VAL A 150 2.35 12.93 -21.63
N LEU A 151 1.63 13.25 -20.56
CA LEU A 151 0.17 13.41 -20.58
C LEU A 151 -0.20 14.82 -21.04
N ASP A 152 -0.99 14.96 -22.09
CA ASP A 152 -1.46 16.25 -22.60
C ASP A 152 -2.58 16.81 -21.73
N ALA A 153 -2.20 17.66 -20.78
CA ALA A 153 -3.15 18.33 -19.88
C ALA A 153 -4.16 19.21 -20.62
N SER A 154 -3.87 19.64 -21.85
CA SER A 154 -4.78 20.44 -22.68
C SER A 154 -5.78 19.61 -23.49
N ASN A 155 -5.55 18.30 -23.58
CA ASN A 155 -6.33 17.38 -24.40
C ASN A 155 -6.65 16.09 -23.64
N SER A 156 -7.37 16.23 -22.52
CA SER A 156 -7.89 15.10 -21.72
C SER A 156 -6.84 14.05 -21.33
N PHE A 157 -5.59 14.46 -21.14
CA PHE A 157 -4.46 13.62 -20.78
C PHE A 157 -4.15 12.51 -21.82
N GLU A 158 -4.46 12.76 -23.09
CA GLU A 158 -3.94 11.96 -24.21
C GLU A 158 -2.41 12.02 -24.26
N TRP A 159 -1.77 10.98 -24.78
CA TRP A 159 -0.32 10.84 -24.73
C TRP A 159 0.34 11.54 -25.90
N ILE A 160 1.45 12.22 -25.61
CA ILE A 160 2.28 12.89 -26.59
C ILE A 160 3.73 12.45 -26.38
N ASP A 161 4.37 12.05 -27.48
CA ASP A 161 5.80 11.79 -27.56
C ASP A 161 6.57 13.08 -27.82
N MET A 162 7.72 13.22 -27.15
CA MET A 162 8.60 14.37 -27.35
C MET A 162 10.02 14.11 -26.81
N SER A 163 10.96 14.97 -27.23
CA SER A 163 12.36 14.87 -26.83
C SER A 163 12.54 14.76 -25.32
N ASN A 164 13.13 13.65 -24.90
CA ASN A 164 13.33 13.27 -23.50
C ASN A 164 14.25 14.22 -22.71
N ASN A 165 14.94 15.15 -23.38
CA ASN A 165 15.81 16.17 -22.79
C ASN A 165 15.06 17.44 -22.35
N THR A 166 13.74 17.48 -22.56
CA THR A 166 12.93 18.66 -22.22
C THR A 166 12.63 18.69 -20.73
N SER A 167 12.86 19.84 -20.07
CA SER A 167 12.57 20.01 -18.65
C SER A 167 11.08 20.26 -18.42
N LEU A 168 10.37 19.28 -17.88
CA LEU A 168 8.92 19.32 -17.62
C LEU A 168 8.58 18.84 -16.20
N SER A 169 7.34 19.05 -15.79
CA SER A 169 6.77 18.35 -14.64
C SER A 169 6.75 16.84 -14.89
N PHE A 170 6.57 16.05 -13.85
CA PHE A 170 6.47 14.60 -13.97
C PHE A 170 5.60 13.99 -12.89
N LEU A 171 4.98 12.86 -13.21
CA LEU A 171 4.11 12.13 -12.32
C LEU A 171 4.88 10.92 -11.79
N CYS A 172 5.15 10.91 -10.50
CA CYS A 172 5.69 9.75 -9.82
C CYS A 172 4.55 8.85 -9.33
N GLU A 173 4.76 7.55 -9.37
CA GLU A 173 3.95 6.55 -8.69
C GLU A 173 4.79 5.76 -7.68
N THR A 174 4.12 5.18 -6.69
CA THR A 174 4.68 4.15 -5.81
C THR A 174 3.59 3.17 -5.41
N GLU A 175 4.00 2.03 -4.88
CA GLU A 175 3.07 1.06 -4.29
C GLU A 175 2.41 1.66 -3.04
N PRO A 176 1.12 1.37 -2.79
CA PRO A 176 0.51 1.71 -1.53
C PRO A 176 1.27 1.06 -0.38
N ASN A 177 1.27 1.74 0.76
CA ASN A 177 1.64 1.14 2.01
C ASN A 177 0.83 -0.15 2.16
N PRO A 178 1.46 -1.25 2.61
CA PRO A 178 0.71 -2.46 2.89
C PRO A 178 -0.47 -2.09 3.78
N PRO A 179 -1.66 -2.68 3.56
CA PRO A 179 -2.82 -2.41 4.39
C PRO A 179 -2.37 -2.45 5.85
N PRO A 180 -2.80 -1.49 6.70
CA PRO A 180 -2.53 -1.58 8.12
C PRO A 180 -2.90 -3.00 8.55
N THR A 181 -1.94 -3.77 9.07
CA THR A 181 -2.21 -5.12 9.58
C THR A 181 -3.43 -5.01 10.47
N ILE A 182 -4.53 -5.64 10.05
CA ILE A 182 -5.88 -5.35 10.52
C ILE A 182 -5.88 -5.29 12.06
N MET A 183 -6.29 -4.15 12.61
CA MET A 183 -6.70 -4.04 14.00
C MET A 183 -8.01 -4.84 14.19
N GLY A 184 -7.94 -6.20 14.16
CA GLY A 184 -9.01 -7.12 14.62
C GLY A 184 -8.58 -8.52 15.17
N CYS A 185 -9.08 -8.87 16.36
CA CYS A 185 -9.31 -10.14 17.08
C CYS A 185 -9.94 -11.15 16.15
N PRO A 186 -9.32 -12.27 15.75
CA PRO A 186 -10.10 -13.40 15.30
C PRO A 186 -11.17 -13.69 16.35
N GLU A 187 -12.33 -14.14 15.89
CA GLU A 187 -13.45 -14.44 16.77
C GLU A 187 -13.01 -15.42 17.88
N GLY A 188 -13.30 -15.08 19.14
CA GLY A 188 -12.87 -15.86 20.31
C GLY A 188 -11.51 -15.46 20.91
N PHE A 189 -10.80 -14.49 20.32
CA PHE A 189 -9.53 -13.98 20.84
C PHE A 189 -9.70 -12.60 21.49
N PHE A 190 -8.94 -12.33 22.55
CA PHE A 190 -8.85 -11.02 23.22
C PHE A 190 -7.46 -10.39 23.02
N ARG A 191 -7.41 -9.06 23.07
CA ARG A 191 -6.18 -8.28 22.81
C ARG A 191 -5.46 -7.91 24.11
N LEU A 192 -4.14 -8.11 24.14
CA LEU A 192 -3.24 -7.50 25.12
C LEU A 192 -1.99 -6.98 24.40
N GLY A 193 -1.70 -5.68 24.54
CA GLY A 193 -0.62 -5.03 23.80
C GLY A 193 -0.82 -5.11 22.28
N GLU A 194 0.18 -5.65 21.58
CA GLU A 194 0.19 -5.83 20.12
C GLU A 194 -0.19 -7.25 19.68
N SER A 195 -0.58 -8.13 20.61
CA SER A 195 -0.92 -9.53 20.34
C SER A 195 -2.36 -9.87 20.74
N CYS A 196 -2.87 -10.99 20.26
CA CYS A 196 -4.09 -11.61 20.77
C CYS A 196 -3.86 -12.99 21.34
N TYR A 197 -4.83 -13.35 22.17
CA TYR A 197 -4.76 -14.48 23.08
C TYR A 197 -6.14 -15.11 23.08
N ALA A 198 -6.21 -16.43 23.16
CA ALA A 198 -7.43 -17.16 23.44
C ALA A 198 -7.12 -18.17 24.54
N VAL A 199 -8.10 -18.41 25.40
CA VAL A 199 -7.99 -19.37 26.50
C VAL A 199 -9.05 -20.44 26.27
N PHE A 200 -8.61 -21.69 26.26
CA PHE A 200 -9.47 -22.87 26.12
C PHE A 200 -9.32 -23.68 27.40
N ASP A 201 -10.36 -23.68 28.23
CA ASP A 201 -10.40 -24.35 29.54
C ASP A 201 -11.38 -25.53 29.58
N ASP A 202 -12.16 -25.71 28.52
CA ASP A 202 -13.15 -26.79 28.35
C ASP A 202 -12.56 -28.04 27.66
N THR A 203 -11.39 -27.91 27.04
CA THR A 203 -10.77 -28.94 26.21
C THR A 203 -9.37 -29.30 26.71
N LEU A 204 -9.20 -30.53 27.22
CA LEU A 204 -7.91 -31.03 27.70
C LEU A 204 -7.14 -31.74 26.57
N LEU A 205 -6.03 -31.13 26.14
CA LEU A 205 -5.15 -31.64 25.09
C LEU A 205 -3.72 -31.83 25.62
N ASN A 206 -2.98 -32.79 25.06
CA ASN A 206 -1.54 -32.89 25.33
C ASN A 206 -0.75 -31.83 24.53
N TRP A 207 0.56 -31.77 24.77
CA TRP A 207 1.43 -30.77 24.13
C TRP A 207 1.38 -30.71 22.63
N ASN A 208 1.47 -31.87 21.98
CA ASN A 208 1.50 -31.89 20.54
C ASN A 208 0.13 -31.58 19.94
N ASP A 209 -0.95 -32.10 20.54
CA ASP A 209 -2.30 -31.93 20.02
C ASP A 209 -2.80 -30.50 20.19
N ALA A 210 -2.43 -29.85 21.30
CA ALA A 210 -2.75 -28.44 21.47
C ALA A 210 -1.99 -27.59 20.42
N GLN A 211 -0.84 -28.05 19.89
CA GLN A 211 -0.06 -27.31 18.87
C GLN A 211 -0.77 -27.26 17.57
N MET A 212 -1.17 -28.44 17.16
CA MET A 212 -1.94 -28.60 15.97
C MET A 212 -3.28 -27.89 16.13
N PHE A 213 -3.88 -27.93 17.31
CA PHE A 213 -5.13 -27.22 17.59
C PHE A 213 -4.98 -25.71 17.36
N CYS A 214 -4.05 -25.02 18.01
CA CYS A 214 -3.94 -23.56 17.80
C CYS A 214 -3.37 -23.16 16.45
N ALA A 215 -2.51 -23.97 15.85
CA ALA A 215 -2.11 -23.78 14.46
C ALA A 215 -3.28 -23.95 13.47
N SER A 216 -4.35 -24.67 13.86
CA SER A 216 -5.56 -24.82 13.04
C SER A 216 -6.59 -23.71 13.22
N LEU A 217 -6.51 -22.91 14.29
CA LEU A 217 -7.50 -21.86 14.58
C LEU A 217 -7.35 -20.65 13.66
N VAL A 218 -6.12 -20.20 13.43
CA VAL A 218 -5.81 -19.01 12.62
C VAL A 218 -4.45 -19.17 11.94
N ALA A 219 -4.20 -18.40 10.89
CA ALA A 219 -2.87 -18.32 10.28
C ALA A 219 -1.81 -17.91 11.32
N ASP A 220 -0.69 -18.62 11.36
CA ASP A 220 0.42 -18.46 12.32
C ASP A 220 0.05 -18.69 13.80
N GLY A 221 -1.06 -19.36 14.09
CA GLY A 221 -1.40 -19.73 15.45
C GLY A 221 -0.42 -20.73 16.08
N ARG A 222 0.02 -20.46 17.31
CA ARG A 222 1.06 -21.26 17.98
C ARG A 222 0.87 -21.33 19.48
N LEU A 223 1.91 -21.68 20.23
CA LEU A 223 1.87 -21.80 21.68
C LEU A 223 2.01 -20.45 22.37
N VAL A 224 1.58 -20.28 23.62
CA VAL A 224 1.99 -19.12 24.42
C VAL A 224 3.49 -19.15 24.58
N GLU A 225 4.16 -18.11 24.11
CA GLU A 225 5.57 -17.87 24.33
C GLU A 225 5.67 -16.52 25.03
N LEU A 226 5.77 -16.57 26.37
CA LEU A 226 5.84 -15.37 27.19
C LEU A 226 7.29 -14.88 27.24
N GLU A 227 7.59 -13.82 26.50
CA GLU A 227 8.96 -13.33 26.33
C GLU A 227 9.29 -12.15 27.24
N THR A 228 8.27 -11.39 27.66
CA THR A 228 8.46 -10.15 28.40
C THR A 228 7.73 -10.13 29.74
N ALA A 229 8.31 -9.41 30.71
CA ALA A 229 7.67 -9.21 32.01
C ALA A 229 6.34 -8.42 31.91
N GLU A 230 6.23 -7.52 30.93
CA GLU A 230 5.01 -6.75 30.66
C GLU A 230 3.89 -7.65 30.14
N GLU A 231 4.19 -8.52 29.18
CA GLU A 231 3.25 -9.51 28.65
C GLU A 231 2.73 -10.45 29.74
N ILE A 232 3.63 -10.97 30.59
CA ILE A 232 3.27 -11.82 31.73
C ILE A 232 2.32 -11.08 32.68
N GLN A 233 2.59 -9.82 32.99
CA GLN A 233 1.76 -9.02 33.90
C GLN A 233 0.36 -8.77 33.32
N LEU A 234 0.28 -8.38 32.05
CA LEU A 234 -0.99 -8.12 31.38
C LEU A 234 -1.85 -9.38 31.28
N LEU A 235 -1.24 -10.51 30.88
CA LEU A 235 -1.95 -11.78 30.76
C LEU A 235 -2.41 -12.29 32.12
N THR A 236 -1.54 -12.26 33.13
CA THR A 236 -1.87 -12.68 34.49
C THR A 236 -2.99 -11.82 35.09
N HIS A 237 -2.94 -10.51 34.90
CA HIS A 237 -4.00 -9.61 35.35
C HIS A 237 -5.34 -9.94 34.67
N HIS A 238 -5.33 -10.11 33.35
CA HIS A 238 -6.54 -10.44 32.58
C HIS A 238 -7.15 -11.76 33.03
N LEU A 239 -6.34 -12.82 33.14
CA LEU A 239 -6.80 -14.14 33.57
C LEU A 239 -7.41 -14.08 34.98
N ALA A 240 -6.75 -13.42 35.93
CA ALA A 240 -7.26 -13.26 37.29
C ALA A 240 -8.60 -12.50 37.33
N THR A 241 -8.75 -11.43 36.55
CA THR A 241 -10.02 -10.67 36.48
C THR A 241 -11.18 -11.45 35.86
N ASN A 242 -10.89 -12.47 35.04
CA ASN A 242 -11.89 -13.32 34.40
C ASN A 242 -12.12 -14.65 35.11
N GLY A 243 -11.62 -14.78 36.36
CA GLY A 243 -11.92 -15.93 37.23
C GLY A 243 -11.02 -17.15 37.01
N TYR A 244 -9.96 -17.02 36.21
CA TYR A 244 -8.94 -18.06 36.10
C TYR A 244 -8.01 -17.98 37.31
N ASP A 245 -7.81 -19.11 38.00
CA ASP A 245 -6.89 -19.19 39.14
C ASP A 245 -5.44 -19.15 38.64
N CYS A 246 -4.81 -18.00 38.82
CA CYS A 246 -3.43 -17.74 38.42
C CYS A 246 -2.43 -17.92 39.57
N ASN A 247 -2.84 -18.53 40.69
CA ASN A 247 -1.91 -18.86 41.76
C ASN A 247 -1.04 -20.04 41.34
N ILE A 248 0.18 -19.73 40.90
CA ILE A 248 1.29 -20.66 40.68
C ILE A 248 2.05 -20.84 41.99
#